data_AF-A0A6A5FXZ3-F1
#
_entry.id   AF-A0A6A5FXZ3-F1
#
_cell.length_a   1.000
_cell.length_b   1.000
_cell.length_c   1.000
_cell.angle_alpha   90.00
_cell.angle_beta   90.00
_cell.angle_gamma   90.00
#
_symmetry.space_group_name_H-M   'P 1'
#
loop_
_entity.id
_entity.type
_entity.pdbx_description
1 polymer ?
#
loop_
_entity_poly.entity_id
_entity_poly.type
_entity_poly.pdbx_seq_one_letter_code
_entity_poly.pdbx_strand_id
1 'polypeptide(L)'
;MTDTLIIRFNVGGTPMATLKTTFPVDSIFHKWFVSRTKASPFTSDRDGAYFVDRDPFSFGIVLNYFRLRKAGQLWEACLPKDPDRLAMLTQEADFFLLPQLRDQAICMLQLCSNKNDSNYINEVLVNRKKIK
;
A
#
# COMPACT_ATOMS: atom_id res chain seq x y z
N MET A 1 -0.10 12.16 29.75
CA MET A 1 0.74 12.87 28.75
C MET A 1 1.35 11.87 27.77
N THR A 2 0.54 11.15 26.99
CA THR A 2 1.02 10.00 26.19
C THR A 2 0.59 10.03 24.71
N ASP A 3 -0.14 11.05 24.27
CA ASP A 3 -0.65 11.17 22.89
C ASP A 3 0.33 11.77 21.86
N THR A 4 1.53 12.20 22.28
CA THR A 4 2.45 12.92 21.37
C THR A 4 3.13 12.03 20.33
N LEU A 5 3.12 10.71 20.48
CA LEU A 5 3.81 9.77 19.59
C LEU A 5 2.91 9.14 18.53
N ILE A 6 1.59 9.21 18.70
CA ILE A 6 0.61 8.61 17.79
C ILE A 6 0.19 9.64 16.75
N ILE A 7 0.05 9.19 15.50
CA ILE A 7 -0.63 9.93 14.43
C ILE A 7 -1.92 9.18 14.12
N ARG A 8 -3.02 9.92 14.07
CA ARG A 8 -4.34 9.42 13.71
C ARG A 8 -4.69 9.84 12.28
N PHE A 9 -5.32 8.92 11.57
CA PHE A 9 -5.84 9.11 10.24
C PHE A 9 -7.31 8.71 10.21
N ASN A 10 -8.09 9.40 9.40
CA ASN A 10 -9.40 8.97 8.96
C ASN A 10 -9.32 8.78 7.44
N VAL A 11 -9.26 7.53 6.99
CA VAL A 11 -9.00 7.19 5.58
C VAL A 11 -10.29 6.70 4.94
N GLY A 12 -10.90 7.51 4.08
CA GLY A 12 -12.20 7.18 3.45
C GLY A 12 -13.30 6.83 4.49
N GLY A 13 -13.25 7.45 5.67
CA GLY A 13 -14.17 7.14 6.78
C GLY A 13 -13.66 6.08 7.77
N THR A 14 -12.52 5.42 7.50
CA THR A 14 -11.97 4.37 8.36
C THR A 14 -10.91 4.92 9.31
N PRO A 15 -11.10 4.84 10.64
CA PRO A 15 -10.10 5.26 11.61
C PRO A 15 -8.87 4.36 11.57
N MET A 16 -7.69 4.97 11.47
CA MET A 16 -6.40 4.28 11.53
C MET A 16 -5.43 5.07 12.41
N ALA A 17 -4.44 4.38 12.97
CA ALA A 17 -3.39 5.02 13.76
C ALA A 17 -2.03 4.35 13.53
N THR A 18 -0.96 5.13 13.68
CA THR A 18 0.42 4.63 13.64
C THR A 18 1.32 5.49 14.52
N LEU A 19 2.55 5.05 14.75
CA LEU A 19 3.55 5.86 15.47
C LEU A 19 4.25 6.83 14.53
N LYS A 20 4.61 8.02 15.03
CA LYS A 20 5.48 8.98 14.30
C LYS A 20 6.79 8.34 13.84
N THR A 21 7.32 7.43 14.66
CA THR A 21 8.57 6.72 14.37
C THR A 21 8.42 5.65 13.29
N THR A 22 7.21 5.39 12.77
CA THR A 22 7.00 4.46 11.64
C THR A 22 7.58 5.01 10.34
N PHE A 23 7.56 6.33 10.14
CA PHE A 23 7.98 6.94 8.88
C PHE A 23 9.48 7.26 8.86
N PRO A 24 10.22 6.81 7.83
CA PRO A 24 11.60 7.24 7.59
C PRO A 24 11.70 8.76 7.45
N VAL A 25 12.78 9.37 7.97
CA VAL A 25 12.96 10.84 8.03
C VAL A 25 12.89 11.51 6.65
N ASP A 26 13.38 10.83 5.63
CA ASP A 26 13.41 11.29 4.25
C ASP A 26 12.08 11.12 3.49
N SER A 27 11.17 10.30 4.02
CA SER A 27 9.88 10.01 3.40
C SER A 27 8.95 11.23 3.35
N ILE A 28 8.05 11.25 2.37
CA ILE A 28 7.03 12.30 2.28
C ILE A 28 6.09 12.29 3.50
N PHE A 29 5.80 11.12 4.07
CA PHE A 29 4.96 10.98 5.26
C PHE A 29 5.59 11.64 6.49
N HIS A 30 6.90 11.50 6.68
CA HIS A 30 7.58 12.19 7.77
C HIS A 30 7.49 13.71 7.58
N LYS A 31 7.71 14.20 6.36
CA LYS A 31 7.61 15.63 6.02
C LYS A 31 6.20 16.20 6.20
N TRP A 32 5.17 15.42 5.88
CA TRP A 32 3.77 15.81 6.04
C TRP A 32 3.28 15.74 7.49
N PHE A 33 3.57 14.66 8.20
CA PHE A 33 2.88 14.32 9.45
C PHE A 33 3.75 14.41 10.71
N VAL A 34 5.07 14.43 10.57
CA VAL A 34 6.01 14.41 11.71
C VAL A 34 6.74 15.75 11.82
N SER A 35 7.61 16.05 10.86
CA SER A 35 8.41 17.29 10.89
C SER A 35 7.61 18.51 10.43
N ARG A 36 6.54 18.30 9.65
CA ARG A 36 5.71 19.36 9.04
C ARG A 36 6.53 20.34 8.20
N THR A 37 7.63 19.88 7.62
CA THR A 37 8.48 20.68 6.71
C THR A 37 7.89 20.82 5.31
N LYS A 38 6.85 20.05 4.98
CA LYS A 38 6.06 20.22 3.75
C LYS A 38 4.58 20.20 4.10
N ALA A 39 3.81 21.09 3.47
CA ALA A 39 2.36 21.09 3.60
C ALA A 39 1.78 19.73 3.16
N SER A 40 0.99 19.14 4.03
CA SER A 40 0.22 17.94 3.72
C SER A 40 -0.97 18.32 2.83
N PRO A 41 -1.35 17.50 1.83
CA PRO A 41 -2.57 17.71 1.06
C PRO A 41 -3.84 17.39 1.87
N PHE A 42 -3.70 16.91 3.10
CA PHE A 42 -4.81 16.45 3.94
C PHE A 42 -5.22 17.51 4.96
N THR A 43 -6.53 17.64 5.15
CA THR A 43 -7.09 18.39 6.29
C THR A 43 -7.12 17.53 7.54
N SER A 44 -7.43 18.11 8.70
CA SER A 44 -7.70 17.37 9.93
C SER A 44 -9.17 17.47 10.30
N ASP A 45 -9.72 16.39 10.86
CA ASP A 45 -11.06 16.41 11.45
C ASP A 45 -11.07 17.11 12.82
N ARG A 46 -12.25 17.15 13.45
CA ARG A 46 -12.45 17.82 14.75
C ARG A 46 -11.62 17.21 15.88
N ASP A 47 -11.24 15.94 15.74
CA ASP A 47 -10.44 15.20 16.72
C ASP A 47 -8.93 15.24 16.37
N GLY A 48 -8.55 16.02 15.35
CA GLY A 48 -7.16 16.17 14.91
C GLY A 48 -6.62 14.99 14.10
N ALA A 49 -7.47 14.05 13.66
CA ALA A 49 -7.03 13.00 12.75
C ALA A 49 -6.94 13.55 11.32
N TYR A 50 -5.88 13.20 10.59
CA TYR A 50 -5.74 13.59 9.19
C TYR A 50 -6.79 12.88 8.35
N PHE A 51 -7.65 13.65 7.68
CA PHE A 51 -8.64 13.11 6.76
C PHE A 51 -7.98 12.84 5.39
N VAL A 52 -7.88 11.57 5.04
CA VAL A 52 -7.29 11.07 3.81
C VAL A 52 -8.42 10.56 2.93
N ASP A 53 -8.80 11.33 1.91
CA ASP A 53 -9.88 11.00 0.98
C ASP A 53 -9.43 9.96 -0.07
N ARG A 54 -9.00 8.78 0.41
CA ARG A 54 -8.42 7.68 -0.38
C ARG A 54 -8.91 6.32 0.15
N ASP A 55 -8.55 5.24 -0.56
CA ASP A 55 -8.93 3.88 -0.21
C ASP A 55 -8.28 3.40 1.12
N PRO A 56 -9.08 3.02 2.14
CA PRO A 56 -8.54 2.57 3.42
C PRO A 56 -7.77 1.25 3.33
N PHE A 57 -8.14 0.35 2.40
CA PHE A 57 -7.47 -0.95 2.31
C PHE A 57 -6.02 -0.79 1.84
N SER A 58 -5.82 -0.06 0.75
CA SER A 58 -4.51 0.28 0.20
C SER A 58 -3.68 1.10 1.18
N PHE A 59 -4.29 2.04 1.91
CA PHE A 59 -3.58 2.79 2.95
C PHE A 59 -3.10 1.89 4.10
N GLY A 60 -3.87 0.87 4.47
CA GLY A 60 -3.43 -0.15 5.43
C GLY A 60 -2.15 -0.87 4.98
N ILE A 61 -2.05 -1.19 3.69
CA ILE A 61 -0.84 -1.78 3.08
C ILE A 61 0.31 -0.78 3.08
N VAL A 62 0.07 0.49 2.77
CA VAL A 62 1.07 1.56 2.85
C VAL A 62 1.64 1.69 4.26
N LEU A 63 0.80 1.63 5.30
CA LEU A 63 1.28 1.64 6.69
C LEU A 63 2.11 0.40 7.00
N ASN A 64 1.68 -0.79 6.55
CA ASN A 64 2.45 -2.02 6.74
C ASN A 64 3.79 -2.00 6.00
N TYR A 65 3.84 -1.43 4.79
CA TYR A 65 5.09 -1.20 4.05
C TYR A 65 6.12 -0.45 4.91
N PHE A 66 5.73 0.65 5.56
CA PHE A 66 6.64 1.38 6.46
C PHE A 66 7.00 0.58 7.72
N ARG A 67 6.03 -0.07 8.36
CA ARG A 67 6.24 -0.85 9.60
C ARG A 67 7.23 -2.00 9.37
N LEU A 68 7.01 -2.79 8.32
CA LEU A 68 7.81 -3.96 7.98
C LEU A 68 9.22 -3.54 7.53
N ARG A 69 9.35 -2.49 6.70
CA ARG A 69 10.67 -1.96 6.30
C ARG A 69 11.48 -1.49 7.50
N LYS A 70 10.85 -0.74 8.42
CA LYS A 70 11.52 -0.30 9.65
C LYS A 70 12.01 -1.47 10.50
N ALA A 71 11.24 -2.57 10.54
CA ALA A 71 11.59 -3.77 11.28
C ALA A 71 12.57 -4.71 10.53
N GLY A 72 13.00 -4.36 9.31
CA GLY A 72 13.84 -5.24 8.47
C GLY A 72 13.12 -6.51 8.00
N GLN A 73 11.78 -6.47 7.93
CA GLN A 73 10.95 -7.62 7.54
C GLN A 73 10.64 -7.60 6.05
N LEU A 74 10.34 -8.79 5.50
CA LEU A 74 10.03 -9.01 4.09
C LEU A 74 8.61 -8.50 3.75
N TRP A 75 8.51 -7.22 3.40
CA TRP A 75 7.24 -6.55 3.13
C TRP A 75 6.63 -6.95 1.78
N GLU A 76 7.47 -7.33 0.81
CA GLU A 76 7.08 -7.76 -0.52
C GLU A 76 6.21 -9.02 -0.48
N ALA A 77 6.47 -9.92 0.48
CA ALA A 77 5.69 -11.14 0.68
C ALA A 77 4.29 -10.88 1.26
N CYS A 78 4.05 -9.69 1.81
CA CYS A 78 2.77 -9.30 2.40
C CYS A 78 1.88 -8.51 1.43
N LEU A 79 2.30 -8.31 0.18
CA LEU A 79 1.47 -7.66 -0.83
C LEU A 79 0.25 -8.53 -1.21
N PRO A 80 -0.87 -7.91 -1.64
CA PRO A 80 -2.01 -8.64 -2.15
C PRO A 80 -1.63 -9.56 -3.31
N LYS A 81 -2.32 -10.70 -3.43
CA LYS A 81 -2.19 -11.60 -4.58
C LYS A 81 -3.30 -11.38 -5.62
N ASP A 82 -4.31 -10.64 -5.23
CA ASP A 82 -5.46 -10.30 -6.05
C ASP A 82 -5.09 -9.17 -7.04
N PRO A 83 -5.31 -9.35 -8.36
CA PRO A 83 -4.94 -8.36 -9.38
C PRO A 83 -5.59 -6.99 -9.17
N ASP A 84 -6.87 -6.96 -8.79
CA ASP A 84 -7.61 -5.69 -8.63
C ASP A 84 -7.05 -4.90 -7.44
N ARG A 85 -6.75 -5.57 -6.34
CA ARG A 85 -6.07 -4.96 -5.18
C ARG A 85 -4.66 -4.50 -5.51
N LEU A 86 -3.91 -5.22 -6.35
CA LEU A 86 -2.58 -4.81 -6.81
C LEU A 86 -2.64 -3.59 -7.73
N ALA A 87 -3.62 -3.54 -8.63
CA ALA A 87 -3.86 -2.38 -9.49
C ALA A 87 -4.23 -1.14 -8.67
N MET A 88 -5.13 -1.29 -7.69
CA MET A 88 -5.48 -0.20 -6.77
C MET A 88 -4.27 0.26 -5.95
N LEU A 89 -3.51 -0.68 -5.36
CA LEU A 89 -2.30 -0.37 -4.61
C LEU A 89 -1.25 0.37 -5.45
N THR A 90 -1.16 0.06 -6.75
CA THR A 90 -0.26 0.77 -7.68
C THR A 90 -0.63 2.24 -7.77
N GLN A 91 -1.92 2.56 -7.95
CA GLN A 91 -2.39 3.95 -8.03
C GLN A 91 -2.19 4.70 -6.70
N GLU A 92 -2.49 4.05 -5.58
CA GLU A 92 -2.30 4.66 -4.26
C GLU A 92 -0.83 4.87 -3.92
N ALA A 93 0.05 3.91 -4.23
CA ALA A 93 1.49 4.05 -4.02
C ALA A 93 2.08 5.21 -4.84
N ASP A 94 1.58 5.46 -6.05
CA ASP A 94 1.98 6.62 -6.86
C ASP A 94 1.51 7.93 -6.22
N PHE A 95 0.23 8.02 -5.82
CA PHE A 95 -0.33 9.17 -5.09
C PHE A 95 0.47 9.50 -3.82
N PHE A 96 0.86 8.48 -3.07
CA PHE A 96 1.63 8.60 -1.84
C PHE A 96 3.15 8.74 -2.04
N LEU A 97 3.62 8.85 -3.29
CA LEU A 97 5.03 9.01 -3.68
C LEU A 97 5.94 7.90 -3.14
N LEU A 98 5.50 6.64 -3.30
CA LEU A 98 6.20 5.43 -2.85
C LEU A 98 6.62 4.56 -4.05
N PRO A 99 7.64 4.99 -4.83
CA PRO A 99 8.01 4.31 -6.08
C PRO A 99 8.39 2.85 -5.88
N GLN A 100 9.10 2.49 -4.80
CA GLN A 100 9.46 1.09 -4.56
C GLN A 100 8.23 0.20 -4.30
N LEU A 101 7.23 0.71 -3.58
CA LEU A 101 5.98 -0.02 -3.34
C LEU A 101 5.17 -0.16 -4.64
N ARG A 102 5.08 0.93 -5.42
CA ARG A 102 4.41 0.96 -6.72
C ARG A 102 5.04 -0.04 -7.68
N ASP A 103 6.35 0.01 -7.86
CA ASP A 103 7.05 -0.82 -8.85
C ASP A 103 6.98 -2.30 -8.48
N GLN A 104 7.03 -2.63 -7.19
CA GLN A 104 6.82 -4.01 -6.71
C GLN A 104 5.37 -4.48 -6.92
N ALA A 105 4.37 -3.63 -6.70
CA ALA A 105 2.96 -3.95 -6.97
C ALA A 105 2.72 -4.19 -8.47
N ILE A 106 3.33 -3.39 -9.35
CA ILE A 106 3.30 -3.58 -10.81
C ILE A 106 3.94 -4.92 -11.19
N CYS A 107 5.12 -5.22 -10.65
CA CYS A 107 5.80 -6.49 -10.91
C CYS A 107 4.92 -7.70 -10.51
N MET A 108 4.31 -7.65 -9.33
CA MET A 108 3.39 -8.70 -8.86
C MET A 108 2.13 -8.80 -9.74
N LEU A 109 1.57 -7.67 -10.19
CA LEU A 109 0.41 -7.63 -11.06
C LEU A 109 0.72 -8.29 -12.42
N GLN A 110 1.86 -7.97 -13.02
CA GLN A 110 2.32 -8.58 -14.27
C GLN A 110 2.53 -10.11 -14.12
N LEU A 111 3.06 -10.55 -12.97
CA LEU A 111 3.18 -11.98 -12.67
C LEU A 111 1.83 -12.68 -12.54
N CYS A 112 0.80 -12.01 -12.01
CA CYS A 112 -0.56 -12.54 -11.98
C CYS A 112 -1.15 -12.68 -13.39
N SER A 113 -0.94 -11.70 -14.27
CA SER A 113 -1.37 -11.78 -15.67
C SER A 113 -0.70 -12.93 -16.42
N ASN A 114 0.62 -13.09 -16.29
CA ASN A 114 1.36 -14.17 -16.95
C ASN A 114 0.96 -15.57 -16.46
N LYS A 115 0.60 -15.71 -15.18
CA LYS A 115 0.06 -16.97 -14.63
C LYS A 115 -1.31 -17.30 -15.20
N ASN A 116 -2.18 -16.31 -15.39
CA ASN A 116 -3.49 -16.53 -16.00
C ASN A 116 -3.35 -17.00 -17.46
N ASP A 117 -2.46 -16.38 -18.24
CA ASP A 117 -2.17 -16.80 -19.61
C ASP A 117 -1.56 -18.21 -19.67
N SER A 118 -0.64 -18.53 -18.75
CA SER A 118 -0.04 -19.87 -18.65
C SER A 118 -1.05 -20.93 -18.24
N ASN A 119 -1.98 -20.61 -17.33
CA ASN A 119 -3.05 -21.52 -16.92
C ASN A 119 -4.00 -21.81 -18.09
N TYR A 120 -4.38 -20.79 -18.86
CA TYR A 120 -5.20 -20.97 -20.07
C TYR A 120 -4.49 -21.83 -21.12
N ILE A 121 -3.21 -21.55 -21.43
CA ILE A 121 -2.43 -22.35 -22.39
C ILE A 121 -2.34 -23.81 -21.92
N ASN A 122 -2.05 -24.04 -20.64
CA ASN A 122 -1.98 -25.40 -20.09
C ASN A 122 -3.33 -26.12 -20.15
N GLU A 123 -4.43 -25.45 -19.83
CA GLU A 123 -5.77 -26.01 -19.94
C GLU A 123 -6.11 -26.39 -21.40
N VAL A 124 -5.80 -25.52 -22.36
CA VAL A 124 -5.96 -25.80 -23.79
C VAL A 124 -5.09 -26.98 -24.24
N LEU A 125 -3.84 -27.06 -23.79
CA LEU A 125 -2.92 -28.16 -24.13
C LEU A 125 -3.38 -29.49 -23.51
N VAL A 126 -3.86 -29.49 -22.26
CA VAL A 126 -4.41 -30.67 -21.59
C VAL A 126 -5.68 -31.14 -22.28
N ASN A 127 -6.58 -30.23 -22.65
CA ASN A 127 -7.82 -30.57 -23.34
C ASN A 127 -7.55 -31.12 -24.76
N ARG A 128 -6.53 -30.62 -25.47
CA ARG A 128 -6.11 -31.21 -26.76
C ARG A 128 -5.52 -32.62 -26.64
N LYS A 129 -4.88 -32.97 -25.52
CA LYS A 129 -4.35 -34.33 -25.28
C LYS A 129 -5.44 -35.36 -24.95
N LYS A 130 -6.63 -34.92 -24.53
CA LYS A 130 -7.78 -35.80 -24.22
C LYS A 130 -8.63 -36.17 -25.44
N ILE A 131 -8.40 -35.54 -26.60
CA ILE A 131 -9.16 -35.76 -27.85
C ILE A 131 -8.37 -36.67 -28.83
N LYS A 132 -7.48 -37.52 -28.31
CA LYS A 132 -6.79 -38.56 -29.08
C LYS A 132 -6.97 -39.92 -28.45
#